data_AF-A0A7W8T635-F1
#
_entry.id   AF-A0A7W8T635-F1
#
_cell.length_a   1.000
_cell.length_b   1.000
_cell.length_c   1.000
_cell.angle_alpha   90.00
_cell.angle_beta   90.00
_cell.angle_gamma   90.00
#
_symmetry.space_group_name_H-M   'P 1'
#
loop_
_entity.id
_entity.type
_entity.pdbx_description
1 polymer ?
#
loop_
_entity_poly.entity_id
_entity_poly.type
_entity_poly.pdbx_seq_one_letter_code
_entity_poly.pdbx_strand_id
1 'polypeptide(L)' 'MFSETQIGAHLAQRSNLTGKTAVVTGSAQGLGRETARLLAEAGAKVVMPT' A
#
# COMPACT_ATOMS: atom_id res chain seq x y z
N MET A 1 -27.30 -1.79 -10.74
CA MET A 1 -26.15 -1.25 -11.49
C MET A 1 -25.29 -0.48 -10.51
N PHE A 2 -23.99 -0.76 -10.42
CA PHE A 2 -23.06 0.04 -9.62
C PHE A 2 -22.77 1.36 -10.36
N SER A 3 -22.74 2.48 -9.64
CA SER A 3 -22.41 3.80 -10.21
C SER A 3 -20.89 4.00 -10.33
N GLU A 4 -20.42 4.71 -11.34
CA GLU A 4 -19.00 5.04 -11.55
C GLU A 4 -18.38 5.72 -10.32
N THR A 5 -19.11 6.62 -9.67
CA THR A 5 -18.66 7.31 -8.45
C THR A 5 -18.43 6.34 -7.30
N GLN A 6 -19.28 5.31 -7.18
CA GLN A 6 -19.16 4.30 -6.12
C GLN A 6 -17.91 3.42 -6.32
N ILE A 7 -17.57 3.10 -7.57
CA ILE A 7 -16.36 2.33 -7.90
C ILE A 7 -15.11 3.15 -7.58
N GLY A 8 -15.05 4.41 -8.04
CA GLY A 8 -13.90 5.29 -7.79
C GLY A 8 -13.64 5.51 -6.31
N ALA A 9 -14.69 5.78 -5.53
CA ALA A 9 -14.58 5.95 -4.08
C ALA A 9 -14.10 4.67 -3.37
N HIS A 10 -14.60 3.49 -3.79
CA HIS A 10 -14.17 2.22 -3.20
C HIS A 10 -12.69 1.93 -3.49
N LEU A 11 -12.23 2.19 -4.72
CA LEU A 11 -10.82 1.97 -5.10
C LEU A 11 -9.88 2.93 -4.37
N ALA A 12 -10.24 4.22 -4.26
CA ALA A 12 -9.46 5.22 -3.53
C ALA A 12 -9.34 4.89 -2.03
N GLN A 13 -10.40 4.32 -1.44
CA GLN A 13 -10.37 3.90 -0.05
C GLN A 13 -9.44 2.70 0.18
N ARG A 14 -9.30 1.79 -0.80
CA ARG A 14 -8.41 0.62 -0.68
C ARG A 14 -6.94 0.95 -0.88
N SER A 15 -6.61 2.03 -1.59
CA SER A 15 -5.23 2.47 -1.79
C SER A 15 -4.70 3.33 -0.63
N ASN A 16 -5.56 3.88 0.23
CA ASN A 16 -5.14 4.57 1.44
C ASN A 16 -4.83 3.57 2.57
N LEU A 17 -3.56 3.48 2.96
CA LEU A 17 -3.06 2.60 3.99
C LEU A 17 -2.72 3.32 5.30
N THR A 18 -3.17 4.57 5.47
CA THR A 18 -2.96 5.34 6.70
C THR A 18 -3.40 4.55 7.93
N GLY A 19 -2.51 4.48 8.93
CA GLY A 19 -2.75 3.75 10.18
C GLY A 19 -2.61 2.23 10.08
N LYS A 20 -2.23 1.69 8.92
CA LYS A 20 -1.87 0.28 8.76
C LYS A 20 -0.37 0.07 8.91
N THR A 21 0.01 -1.14 9.34
CA THR A 21 1.41 -1.59 9.35
C THR A 21 1.58 -2.70 8.34
N ALA A 22 2.62 -2.64 7.52
CA ALA A 22 2.96 -3.65 6.53
C ALA A 22 4.37 -4.19 6.78
N VAL A 23 4.53 -5.51 6.72
CA VAL A 23 5.84 -6.18 6.75
C VAL A 23 6.16 -6.63 5.34
N VAL A 24 7.32 -6.21 4.80
CA VAL A 24 7.74 -6.55 3.45
C VAL A 24 9.02 -7.38 3.52
N THR A 25 8.94 -8.65 3.13
CA THR A 25 10.11 -9.55 3.06
C THR A 25 10.90 -9.32 1.77
N GLY A 26 12.22 -9.59 1.80
CA GLY A 26 13.07 -9.35 0.63
C GLY A 26 13.17 -7.87 0.25
N SER A 27 12.90 -6.96 1.20
CA SER A 27 12.78 -5.52 0.98
C SER A 27 14.11 -4.80 0.71
N ALA A 28 15.24 -5.50 0.80
CA ALA A 28 16.55 -4.91 0.56
C ALA A 28 16.75 -4.47 -0.90
N GLN A 29 16.09 -5.11 -1.86
CA GLN A 29 16.29 -4.86 -3.29
C GLN A 29 15.07 -5.21 -4.14
N GLY A 30 15.15 -4.87 -5.44
CA GLY A 30 14.18 -5.26 -6.46
C GLY A 30 12.74 -4.91 -6.08
N LEU A 31 11.83 -5.86 -6.34
CA LEU A 31 10.39 -5.70 -6.10
C LEU A 31 10.06 -5.49 -4.63
N GLY A 32 10.81 -6.10 -3.71
CA GLY A 32 10.56 -5.92 -2.27
C GLY A 32 10.81 -4.49 -1.84
N ARG A 33 11.91 -3.87 -2.32
CA ARG A 33 12.21 -2.46 -2.03
C ARG A 33 11.14 -1.53 -2.58
N GLU A 34 10.72 -1.75 -3.82
CA GLU A 34 9.74 -0.90 -4.48
C GLU A 34 8.34 -1.07 -3.86
N THR A 35 7.99 -2.30 -3.49
CA THR A 35 6.75 -2.59 -2.73
C THR A 35 6.76 -1.85 -1.40
N ALA A 36 7.86 -1.91 -0.64
CA ALA A 36 7.99 -1.17 0.61
C ALA A 36 7.83 0.34 0.42
N ARG A 37 8.44 0.91 -0.65
CA ARG A 37 8.31 2.32 -1.01
C ARG A 37 6.85 2.71 -1.27
N LEU A 38 6.18 1.99 -2.17
CA LEU A 38 4.79 2.30 -2.57
C LEU A 38 3.81 2.15 -1.40
N LEU A 39 4.01 1.15 -0.53
CA LEU A 39 3.17 0.99 0.67
C LEU A 39 3.37 2.13 1.67
N ALA A 40 4.61 2.64 1.82
CA ALA A 40 4.89 3.80 2.66
C ALA A 40 4.27 5.07 2.08
N GLU A 41 4.34 5.27 0.76
CA GLU A 41 3.70 6.39 0.04
C GLU A 41 2.17 6.37 0.18
N ALA A 42 1.57 5.17 0.22
CA ALA A 42 0.16 4.96 0.52
C ALA A 42 -0.21 5.23 1.99
N GLY A 43 0.75 5.53 2.86
CA GLY A 43 0.53 5.90 4.28
C GLY A 43 0.71 4.76 5.27
N ALA A 44 1.18 3.59 4.85
CA ALA A 44 1.46 2.49 5.78
C ALA A 44 2.75 2.76 6.58
N LYS A 45 2.79 2.30 7.83
CA LYS A 45 4.05 2.09 8.55
C LYS A 45 4.68 0.80 8.03
N VAL A 46 5.85 0.90 7.40
CA VAL A 46 6.49 -0.26 6.77
C VAL A 46 7.63 -0.79 7.63
N VAL A 47 7.64 -2.11 7.82
CA VAL A 47 8.76 -2.86 8.43
C VAL A 47 9.51 -3.58 7.32
N MET A 48 10.81 -3.29 7.24
CA MET A 48 11.75 -3.91 6.32
C MET A 48 12.74 -4.75 7.14
N PRO A 49 12.57 -6.08 7.24
CA PRO A 49 13.54 -6.94 7.92
C PRO A 49 14.91 -6.85 7.24
N THR A 50 15.96 -6.84 8.05
CA THR A 50 17.36 -6.88 7.61
C THR A 50 17.71 -8.16 6.90
#